data_AF-A0A2H0ZC59-F1
#
_entry.id   AF-A0A2H0ZC59-F1
#
_cell.length_a   1.000
_cell.length_b   1.000
_cell.length_c   1.000
_cell.angle_alpha   90.00
_cell.angle_beta   90.00
_cell.angle_gamma   90.00
#
_symmetry.space_group_name_H-M   'P 1'
#
loop_
_entity.id
_entity.type
_entity.pdbx_description
1 polymer ?
#
loop_
_entity_poly.entity_id
_entity_poly.type
_entity_poly.pdbx_seq_one_letter_code
_entity_poly.pdbx_strand_id
1 'polypeptide(L)'
;MSSEKESANGKIQDIDMKDAHEVEESALDKVEAIELLPNLFTLLQQLEKGELQPKDFDNHAGTIRMKLNNMRKLLQGIDGICEPIEDRLAEIEAIRESNSRKKEFIDEFRQRVIHDLKE
;
A
#
# COMPACT_ATOMS: atom_id res chain seq x y z
N MET A 1 -59.12 1.44 11.66
CA MET A 1 -58.77 2.23 12.86
C MET A 1 -57.34 1.81 13.23
N SER A 2 -56.30 2.14 12.45
CA SER A 2 -55.75 3.50 12.22
C SER A 2 -55.29 4.07 13.58
N SER A 3 -54.03 4.42 13.84
CA SER A 3 -52.90 4.73 12.95
C SER A 3 -51.54 4.53 13.63
N GLU A 4 -50.58 4.15 12.80
CA GLU A 4 -49.19 4.60 12.68
C GLU A 4 -48.58 5.46 13.81
N LYS A 5 -47.38 5.05 14.25
CA LYS A 5 -46.23 5.96 14.29
C LYS A 5 -44.97 5.28 13.74
N GLU A 6 -44.60 5.76 12.56
CA GLU A 6 -43.37 5.57 11.82
C GLU A 6 -42.14 6.18 12.52
N SER A 7 -40.98 5.63 12.13
CA SER A 7 -39.63 6.23 12.12
C SER A 7 -38.96 6.53 13.47
N ALA A 8 -37.70 6.14 13.70
CA ALA A 8 -36.60 6.26 12.76
C ALA A 8 -35.75 4.98 12.68
N ASN A 9 -35.86 4.31 11.54
CA ASN A 9 -34.80 3.45 11.03
C ASN A 9 -33.64 4.37 10.62
N GLY A 10 -32.80 4.73 11.57
CA GLY A 10 -31.49 5.31 11.30
C GLY A 10 -30.62 4.24 10.66
N LYS A 11 -30.82 3.99 9.36
CA LYS A 11 -29.81 3.37 8.50
C LYS A 11 -28.56 4.21 8.70
N ILE A 12 -27.64 3.70 9.51
CA ILE A 12 -26.22 4.02 9.34
C ILE A 12 -25.99 3.68 7.88
N GLN A 13 -25.80 4.71 7.05
CA GLN A 13 -25.21 4.48 5.74
C GLN A 13 -23.84 3.93 6.07
N ASP A 14 -23.72 2.61 6.04
CA ASP A 14 -22.44 1.95 5.88
C ASP A 14 -21.81 2.67 4.69
N ILE A 15 -20.78 3.46 4.98
CA ILE A 15 -19.94 4.02 3.93
C ILE A 15 -19.42 2.78 3.25
N ASP A 16 -19.99 2.49 2.08
CA ASP A 16 -19.57 1.43 1.19
C ASP A 16 -18.13 1.79 0.81
N MET A 17 -17.16 1.36 1.63
CA MET A 17 -15.75 1.27 1.26
C MET A 17 -15.62 0.16 0.22
N LYS A 18 -16.36 0.28 -0.88
CA LYS A 18 -16.03 -0.27 -2.17
C LYS A 18 -15.18 0.77 -2.89
N ASP A 19 -14.07 1.17 -2.28
CA ASP A 19 -12.88 1.21 -3.10
C ASP A 19 -12.56 -0.25 -3.35
N ALA A 20 -13.07 -0.72 -4.49
CA ALA A 20 -12.57 -1.90 -5.12
C ALA A 20 -11.07 -1.68 -5.29
N HIS A 21 -10.29 -2.19 -4.35
CA HIS A 21 -8.97 -2.68 -4.67
C HIS A 21 -9.21 -3.79 -5.68
N GLU A 22 -9.35 -3.43 -6.97
CA GLU A 22 -8.73 -4.23 -8.01
C GLU A 22 -7.39 -4.64 -7.42
N VAL A 23 -7.13 -5.95 -7.36
CA VAL A 23 -5.87 -6.48 -6.85
C VAL A 23 -4.81 -6.09 -7.87
N GLU A 24 -4.47 -4.80 -7.92
CA GLU A 24 -3.31 -4.29 -8.61
C GLU A 24 -2.14 -5.02 -7.97
N GLU A 25 -1.41 -5.76 -8.80
CA GLU A 25 -0.12 -6.34 -8.38
C GLU A 25 0.66 -5.27 -7.64
N SER A 26 0.99 -5.59 -6.40
CA SER A 26 1.77 -4.71 -5.55
C SER A 26 3.13 -4.48 -6.21
N ALA A 27 3.78 -3.37 -5.85
CA ALA A 27 5.13 -3.11 -6.32
C ALA A 27 6.10 -4.27 -5.98
N LEU A 28 5.83 -5.01 -4.89
CA LEU A 28 6.59 -6.19 -4.51
C LEU A 28 6.34 -7.37 -5.46
N ASP A 29 5.10 -7.63 -5.85
CA ASP A 29 4.76 -8.69 -6.82
C ASP A 29 5.46 -8.43 -8.17
N LYS A 30 5.44 -7.17 -8.62
CA LYS A 30 6.13 -6.73 -9.85
C LYS A 30 7.65 -6.85 -9.75
N VAL A 31 8.23 -6.66 -8.56
CA VAL A 31 9.67 -6.84 -8.32
C VAL A 31 10.03 -8.32 -8.32
N GLU A 32 9.21 -9.17 -7.68
CA GLU A 32 9.41 -10.63 -7.63
C GLU A 32 9.41 -11.25 -9.04
N ALA A 33 8.55 -10.76 -9.94
CA ALA A 33 8.51 -11.21 -11.33
C ALA A 33 9.76 -10.84 -12.17
N ILE A 34 10.64 -9.95 -11.69
CA ILE A 34 11.82 -9.53 -12.46
C ILE A 34 12.97 -10.52 -12.27
N GLU A 35 13.15 -11.40 -13.25
CA GLU A 35 14.27 -12.34 -13.28
C GLU A 35 15.60 -11.66 -13.68
N LEU A 36 16.53 -11.51 -12.73
CA LEU A 36 17.91 -11.06 -12.98
C LEU A 36 18.89 -12.19 -13.21
N LEU A 37 18.85 -13.21 -12.33
CA LEU A 37 19.83 -14.28 -12.26
C LEU A 37 19.97 -15.06 -13.57
N PRO A 38 18.87 -15.44 -14.27
CA PRO A 38 18.99 -16.11 -15.56
C PRO A 38 19.75 -15.28 -16.59
N ASN A 39 19.47 -13.97 -16.71
CA ASN A 39 20.18 -13.14 -17.69
C ASN A 39 21.67 -12.99 -17.35
N LEU A 40 21.99 -12.83 -16.06
CA LEU A 40 23.38 -12.76 -15.62
C LEU A 40 24.11 -14.08 -15.89
N PHE A 41 23.46 -15.21 -15.62
CA PHE A 41 24.02 -16.53 -15.86
C PHE A 41 24.27 -16.77 -17.35
N THR A 42 23.31 -16.43 -18.22
CA THR A 42 23.49 -16.50 -19.67
C THR A 42 24.69 -15.66 -20.12
N LEU A 43 24.79 -14.42 -19.62
CA LEU A 43 25.88 -13.51 -19.97
C LEU A 43 27.25 -14.07 -19.54
N LEU A 44 27.33 -14.64 -18.35
CA LEU A 44 28.55 -15.28 -17.84
C LEU A 44 28.92 -16.53 -18.65
N GLN A 45 27.95 -17.35 -19.05
CA GLN A 45 28.22 -18.51 -19.90
C GLN A 45 28.74 -18.12 -21.29
N GLN A 46 28.18 -17.06 -21.90
CA GLN A 46 28.64 -16.58 -23.20
C GLN A 46 30.09 -16.06 -23.11
N LEU A 47 30.43 -15.41 -22.00
CA LEU A 47 31.80 -14.97 -21.72
C LEU A 47 32.75 -16.17 -21.52
N GLU A 48 32.34 -17.16 -20.73
CA GLU A 48 33.12 -18.38 -20.45
C GLU A 48 33.40 -19.18 -21.73
N LYS A 49 32.40 -19.32 -22.60
CA LYS A 49 32.51 -20.03 -23.88
C LYS A 49 33.27 -19.25 -24.95
N GLY A 50 33.61 -17.97 -24.69
CA GLY A 50 34.27 -17.08 -25.64
C GLY A 50 33.35 -16.58 -26.77
N GLU A 51 32.04 -16.81 -26.67
CA GLU A 51 31.02 -16.27 -27.59
C GLU A 51 30.89 -14.75 -27.43
N LEU A 52 31.20 -14.24 -26.25
CA LEU A 52 31.24 -12.82 -25.91
C LEU A 52 32.67 -12.40 -25.56
N GLN A 53 33.16 -11.31 -26.14
CA GLN A 53 34.45 -10.76 -25.73
C GLN A 53 34.30 -9.95 -24.44
N PRO A 54 35.32 -9.94 -23.55
CA PRO A 54 35.29 -9.17 -22.31
C PRO A 54 35.00 -7.67 -22.51
N LYS A 55 35.50 -7.09 -23.61
CA LYS A 55 35.27 -5.68 -23.96
C LYS A 55 33.79 -5.37 -24.27
N ASP A 56 33.03 -6.37 -24.70
CA ASP A 56 31.63 -6.24 -25.09
C ASP A 56 30.67 -6.61 -23.95
N PHE A 57 31.21 -7.06 -22.81
CA PHE A 57 30.43 -7.47 -21.64
C PHE A 57 29.53 -6.36 -21.12
N ASP A 58 30.05 -5.14 -20.99
CA ASP A 58 29.25 -4.02 -20.48
C ASP A 58 28.05 -3.75 -21.39
N ASN A 59 28.26 -3.72 -22.71
CA ASN A 59 27.18 -3.50 -23.68
C ASN A 59 26.05 -4.52 -23.52
N HIS A 60 26.40 -5.80 -23.29
CA HIS A 60 25.43 -6.88 -23.11
C HIS A 60 24.80 -6.90 -21.71
N ALA A 61 25.44 -6.29 -20.71
CA ALA A 61 24.86 -6.08 -19.37
C ALA A 61 23.80 -4.97 -19.33
N GLY A 62 23.51 -4.28 -20.45
CA GLY A 62 22.50 -3.22 -20.53
C GLY A 62 21.11 -3.64 -20.06
N THR A 63 20.65 -4.83 -20.48
CA THR A 63 19.34 -5.38 -20.07
C THR A 63 19.26 -5.62 -18.55
N ILE A 64 20.35 -6.07 -17.94
CA ILE A 64 20.44 -6.28 -16.47
C ILE A 64 20.34 -4.93 -15.75
N ARG A 65 21.07 -3.92 -16.23
CA ARG A 65 21.00 -2.54 -15.70
C ARG A 65 19.59 -1.95 -15.81
N MET A 66 18.92 -2.15 -16.94
CA MET A 66 17.53 -1.70 -17.13
C MET A 66 16.58 -2.37 -16.13
N LYS A 67 16.67 -3.69 -15.97
CA LYS A 67 15.86 -4.44 -14.98
C LYS A 67 16.12 -3.93 -13.55
N LEU A 68 17.38 -3.74 -13.16
CA LEU A 68 17.75 -3.16 -11.85
C LEU A 68 17.16 -1.77 -11.65
N ASN A 69 17.18 -0.92 -12.67
CA ASN A 69 16.60 0.41 -12.58
C ASN A 69 15.07 0.37 -12.42
N ASN A 70 14.41 -0.56 -13.12
CA ASN A 70 12.97 -0.76 -12.97
C ASN A 70 12.60 -1.25 -11.56
N MET A 71 13.34 -2.20 -10.99
CA MET A 71 13.16 -2.61 -9.60
C MET A 71 13.31 -1.44 -8.64
N ARG A 72 14.36 -0.63 -8.79
CA ARG A 72 14.55 0.55 -7.95
C ARG A 72 13.36 1.51 -8.02
N LYS A 73 12.83 1.77 -9.23
CA LYS A 73 11.65 2.64 -9.40
C LYS A 73 10.40 2.06 -8.74
N LEU A 74 10.16 0.75 -8.88
CA LEU A 74 9.04 0.07 -8.24
C LEU A 74 9.13 0.19 -6.71
N LEU A 75 10.31 -0.09 -6.14
CA LEU A 75 10.54 0.02 -4.71
C LEU A 75 10.40 1.46 -4.21
N GLN A 76 10.88 2.45 -4.95
CA GLN A 76 10.71 3.87 -4.60
C GLN A 76 9.24 4.33 -4.59
N GLY A 77 8.34 3.60 -5.27
CA GLY A 77 6.90 3.87 -5.22
C GLY A 77 6.23 3.33 -3.96
N ILE A 78 6.93 2.56 -3.13
CA ILE A 78 6.40 2.03 -1.87
C ILE A 78 6.56 3.10 -0.79
N ASP A 79 5.44 3.62 -0.32
CA ASP A 79 5.40 4.60 0.77
C ASP A 79 6.06 4.03 2.03
N GLY A 80 6.90 4.85 2.67
CA GLY A 80 7.64 4.47 3.87
C GLY A 80 8.72 3.39 3.68
N ILE A 81 9.10 2.99 2.45
CA ILE A 81 10.14 1.96 2.26
C ILE A 81 11.53 2.35 2.79
N CYS A 82 11.79 3.65 2.91
CA CYS A 82 13.03 4.19 3.48
C CYS A 82 12.85 4.69 4.91
N GLU A 83 11.67 4.56 5.49
CA GLU A 83 11.39 4.98 6.87
C GLU A 83 11.85 3.89 7.84
N PRO A 84 12.45 4.26 8.98
CA PRO A 84 12.62 3.35 10.11
C PRO A 84 11.27 2.80 10.57
N ILE A 85 11.25 1.53 10.97
CA ILE A 85 10.03 0.86 11.45
C ILE A 85 9.49 1.57 12.70
N GLU A 86 10.39 2.05 13.56
CA GLU A 86 10.07 2.75 14.79
C GLU A 86 9.28 4.04 14.55
N ASP A 87 9.67 4.81 13.52
CA ASP A 87 9.00 6.06 13.14
C ASP A 87 7.58 5.77 12.63
N ARG A 88 7.42 4.73 11.80
CA ARG A 88 6.11 4.31 11.31
C ARG A 88 5.19 3.83 12.43
N LEU A 89 5.74 3.10 13.40
CA LEU A 89 4.99 2.65 14.58
C LEU A 89 4.55 3.84 15.45
N ALA A 90 5.42 4.84 15.63
CA ALA A 90 5.08 6.05 16.36
C ALA A 90 3.94 6.82 15.67
N GLU A 91 3.97 6.92 14.34
CA GLU A 91 2.90 7.56 13.57
C GLU A 91 1.58 6.79 13.69
N ILE A 92 1.61 5.46 13.57
CA ILE A 92 0.42 4.61 13.77
C ILE A 92 -0.20 4.86 15.14
N GLU A 93 0.61 4.94 16.19
CA GLU A 93 0.11 5.16 17.54
C GLU A 93 -0.46 6.56 17.73
N ALA A 94 0.19 7.59 17.18
CA ALA A 94 -0.34 8.96 17.18
C ALA A 94 -1.70 9.06 16.46
N ILE A 95 -1.85 8.38 15.32
CA ILE A 95 -3.12 8.31 14.59
C ILE A 95 -4.18 7.58 15.41
N ARG A 96 -3.85 6.45 16.04
CA ARG A 96 -4.76 5.71 16.92
C ARG A 96 -5.26 6.55 18.07
N GLU A 97 -4.36 7.24 18.76
CA GLU A 97 -4.71 8.11 19.88
C GLU A 97 -5.63 9.25 19.42
N SER A 98 -5.28 9.92 18.32
CA SER A 98 -6.12 10.95 17.70
C SER A 98 -7.52 10.43 17.37
N ASN A 99 -7.62 9.24 16.78
CA ASN A 99 -8.90 8.64 16.43
C ASN A 99 -9.72 8.28 17.67
N SER A 100 -9.08 7.79 18.74
CA SER A 100 -9.74 7.51 20.01
C SER A 100 -10.36 8.78 20.61
N ARG A 101 -9.57 9.86 20.70
CA ARG A 101 -10.06 11.15 21.23
C ARG A 101 -11.21 11.73 20.40
N LYS A 102 -11.11 11.66 19.07
CA LYS A 102 -12.18 12.11 18.17
C LYS A 102 -13.46 11.29 18.36
N LYS A 103 -13.33 9.98 18.53
CA LYS A 103 -14.46 9.09 18.78
C LYS A 103 -15.14 9.43 20.12
N GLU A 104 -14.37 9.56 21.19
CA GLU A 104 -14.88 9.96 22.51
C GLU A 104 -15.64 11.29 22.43
N PHE A 105 -15.06 12.31 21.79
CA PHE A 105 -15.73 13.59 21.60
C PHE A 105 -17.06 13.48 20.85
N ILE A 106 -17.11 12.70 19.76
CA ILE A 106 -18.34 12.47 19.01
C ILE A 106 -19.39 11.73 19.85
N ASP A 107 -18.95 10.75 20.64
CA ASP A 107 -19.83 10.00 21.54
C ASP A 107 -20.40 10.91 22.64
N GLU A 108 -19.58 11.74 23.27
CA GLU A 108 -20.01 12.76 24.24
C GLU A 108 -21.01 13.75 23.63
N PHE A 109 -20.69 14.28 22.45
CA PHE A 109 -21.57 15.18 21.72
C PHE A 109 -22.92 14.52 21.40
N ARG A 110 -22.90 13.27 20.96
CA ARG A 110 -24.11 12.48 20.69
C ARG A 110 -24.94 12.31 21.96
N GLN A 111 -24.33 11.97 23.10
CA GLN A 111 -25.07 11.83 24.36
C GLN A 111 -25.74 13.13 24.77
N ARG A 112 -25.04 14.26 24.62
CA ARG A 112 -25.59 15.59 24.89
C ARG A 112 -26.81 15.90 24.03
N VAL A 113 -26.71 15.69 22.72
CA VAL A 113 -27.85 15.91 21.80
C VAL A 113 -29.05 15.01 22.15
N ILE A 114 -28.81 13.75 22.52
CA ILE A 114 -29.89 12.84 22.95
C ILE A 114 -30.54 13.31 24.25
N HIS A 115 -29.77 13.84 25.19
CA HIS A 115 -30.29 14.39 26.43
C HIS A 115 -31.16 15.62 26.16
N ASP A 116 -30.65 16.58 25.38
CA ASP A 116 -31.35 17.83 25.03
C ASP A 116 -32.65 17.61 24.23
N LEU A 117 -32.79 16.47 23.54
CA LEU A 117 -34.01 16.08 22.83
C LEU A 117 -35.06 15.39 23.70
N LYS A 118 -34.70 14.97 24.93
CA LYS A 118 -35.59 14.29 25.88
C LYS A 118 -36.17 15.24 26.94
N GLU A 119 -35.56 16.40 27.14
CA GLU A 119 -36.14 17.53 27.88
C GLU A 119 -37.07 18.36 26.98
#